data_AF-A0A1V5PJU8-F1
#
_entry.id   AF-A0A1V5PJU8-F1
#
_cell.length_a   1.000
_cell.length_b   1.000
_cell.length_c   1.000
_cell.angle_alpha   90.00
_cell.angle_beta   90.00
_cell.angle_gamma   90.00
#
_symmetry.space_group_name_H-M   'P 1'
#
loop_
_entity.id
_entity.type
_entity.pdbx_description
1 polymer ?
#
loop_
_entity_poly.entity_id
_entity_poly.type
_entity_poly.pdbx_seq_one_letter_code
_entity_poly.pdbx_strand_id
1 'polypeptide(L)'
;MPYWLYDVSNKGHVVYGGEKTHRKGDYLITDHYDLSCDVNAEYDGISYDSSSTFDDHTSSVIAHYKVNEMKEFTPAFLCGFYADMSDVDSSVYEPKATEIANKITKFNVESKFGGYELKARNSGDNALQTQKADRVVDAMFPVWFLSYKNGDRVAYATINGQNGIVCADMPVDEKKFFISSLILAIPLFFCIAFLQTVTAKAAMAVSLVFAFTAAVIYVSTMKAITVRETHSDDMGYKSKKEFTKADMDKAREKRKKDKNKKPKKKSVFMSVLVTTAVVSILMSIGTFLLTGSLSVIMYAIFTSIIVFMGNINRNSYEAIAESDDNALKPGEFLKGYIGIMLSSLLVTFVKMVNPVHDYYFYLASFVSMIAVMISMISIIRRHNLLATRRPPVFERKGGDDRA
;
A
#
# COMPACT_ATOMS: atom_id res chain seq x y z
N MET A 1 -24.63 -7.70 6.16
CA MET A 1 -23.33 -7.64 6.85
C MET A 1 -23.51 -6.90 8.16
N PRO A 2 -22.96 -7.39 9.29
CA PRO A 2 -23.06 -6.74 10.59
C PRO A 2 -22.03 -5.61 10.73
N TYR A 3 -22.42 -4.51 11.38
CA TYR A 3 -21.62 -3.30 11.56
C TYR A 3 -21.88 -2.69 12.95
N TRP A 4 -20.82 -2.14 13.54
CA TRP A 4 -20.92 -1.25 14.69
C TRP A 4 -21.06 0.20 14.23
N LEU A 5 -22.05 0.89 14.77
CA LEU A 5 -22.27 2.31 14.61
C LEU A 5 -21.86 3.04 15.89
N TYR A 6 -20.94 3.99 15.75
CA TYR A 6 -20.43 4.81 16.85
C TYR A 6 -20.97 6.23 16.72
N ASP A 7 -21.66 6.69 17.75
CA ASP A 7 -22.06 8.08 17.90
C ASP A 7 -21.03 8.79 18.80
N VAL A 8 -20.46 9.89 18.31
CA VAL A 8 -19.40 10.63 19.01
C VAL A 8 -19.76 12.11 19.04
N SER A 9 -19.85 12.69 20.23
CA SER A 9 -19.98 14.14 20.42
C SER A 9 -18.69 14.77 20.93
N ASN A 10 -18.34 15.91 20.33
CA ASN A 10 -17.20 16.73 20.68
C ASN A 10 -17.72 18.11 21.09
N LYS A 11 -17.72 18.36 22.40
CA LYS A 11 -18.17 19.61 23.01
C LYS A 11 -17.02 20.21 23.81
N GLY A 12 -16.65 21.45 23.48
CA GLY A 12 -15.53 22.09 24.18
C GLY A 12 -15.24 23.50 23.69
N HIS A 13 -14.57 24.27 24.55
CA HIS A 13 -14.05 25.58 24.22
C HIS A 13 -12.57 25.47 23.84
N VAL A 14 -12.19 26.02 22.68
CA VAL A 14 -10.81 25.96 22.19
C VAL A 14 -10.26 27.35 21.99
N VAL A 15 -9.00 27.52 22.41
CA VAL A 15 -8.24 28.74 22.21
C VAL A 15 -6.97 28.44 21.41
N TYR A 16 -6.81 29.14 20.29
CA TYR A 16 -5.61 29.13 19.45
C TYR A 16 -4.90 30.48 19.53
N GLY A 17 -3.56 30.47 19.40
CA GLY A 17 -2.83 31.69 19.09
C GLY A 17 -2.88 31.94 17.59
N GLY A 18 -3.32 33.12 17.16
CA GLY A 18 -3.32 33.53 15.75
C GLY A 18 -2.28 34.62 15.51
N GLU A 19 -1.46 34.47 14.48
CA GLU A 19 -0.55 35.51 14.03
C GLU A 19 -0.94 36.00 12.64
N LYS A 20 -0.89 37.32 12.43
CA LYS A 20 -1.08 37.92 11.10
C LYS A 20 0.03 38.91 10.83
N THR A 21 0.89 38.56 9.87
CA THR A 21 1.97 39.43 9.43
C THR A 21 1.54 40.26 8.24
N HIS A 22 1.71 41.58 8.33
CA HIS A 22 1.46 42.51 7.24
C HIS A 22 2.58 43.54 7.13
N ARG A 23 2.81 44.05 5.92
CA ARG A 23 3.84 45.06 5.66
C ARG A 23 3.20 46.45 5.63
N LYS A 24 3.75 47.39 6.40
CA LYS A 24 3.35 48.80 6.39
C LYS A 24 4.59 49.67 6.19
N GLY A 25 4.82 50.10 4.95
CA GLY A 25 6.05 50.81 4.55
C GLY A 25 7.27 49.89 4.62
N ASP A 26 8.27 50.29 5.40
CA ASP A 26 9.49 49.50 5.66
C ASP A 26 9.38 48.54 6.85
N TYR A 27 8.25 48.57 7.57
CA TYR A 27 8.04 47.71 8.73
C TYR A 27 7.29 46.44 8.36
N LEU A 28 7.79 45.31 8.87
CA LEU A 28 7.06 44.06 8.96
C LEU A 28 6.40 44.01 10.35
N ILE A 29 5.08 44.09 10.41
CA ILE A 29 4.30 44.09 11.66
C ILE A 29 3.63 42.73 11.78
N THR A 30 3.81 42.07 12.93
CA THR A 30 3.13 40.83 13.28
C THR A 30 2.14 41.11 14.41
N ASP A 31 0.85 41.01 14.10
CA ASP A 31 -0.22 41.16 15.07
C ASP A 31 -0.49 39.79 15.72
N HIS A 32 -0.56 39.76 17.05
CA HIS A 32 -0.88 38.57 17.83
C HIS A 32 -2.33 38.63 18.32
N TYR A 33 -3.08 37.56 18.07
CA TYR A 33 -4.48 37.42 18.45
C TYR A 33 -4.68 36.16 19.30
N ASP A 34 -5.59 36.23 20.26
CA ASP A 34 -6.16 35.05 20.91
C ASP A 34 -7.48 34.70 20.21
N LEU A 35 -7.48 33.60 19.47
CA LEU A 35 -8.62 33.09 18.73
C LEU A 35 -9.37 32.10 19.62
N SER A 36 -10.63 32.38 19.94
CA SER A 36 -11.48 31.48 20.74
C SER A 36 -12.65 30.96 19.92
N CYS A 37 -13.02 29.71 20.14
CA CYS A 37 -14.15 29.08 19.48
C CYS A 37 -14.83 28.08 20.42
N ASP A 38 -16.15 28.19 20.55
CA ASP A 38 -16.99 27.18 21.15
C ASP A 38 -17.38 26.14 20.10
N VAL A 39 -17.08 24.88 20.38
CA VAL A 39 -17.33 23.76 19.47
C VAL A 39 -18.43 22.89 20.06
N ASN A 40 -19.44 22.64 19.23
CA ASN A 40 -20.46 21.63 19.47
C ASN A 40 -20.63 20.82 18.18
N ALA A 41 -19.90 19.70 18.08
CA ALA A 41 -19.94 18.81 16.94
C ALA A 41 -20.49 17.45 17.37
N GLU A 42 -21.45 16.92 16.61
CA GLU A 42 -22.04 15.60 16.83
C GLU A 42 -21.87 14.79 15.54
N TYR A 43 -21.35 13.57 15.68
CA TYR A 43 -21.09 12.65 14.59
C TYR A 43 -21.89 11.38 14.83
N ASP A 44 -22.96 11.20 14.06
CA ASP A 44 -23.86 10.06 14.20
C ASP A 44 -23.51 8.94 13.21
N GLY A 45 -23.44 7.71 13.74
CA GLY A 45 -23.32 6.48 12.97
C GLY A 45 -22.05 6.34 12.16
N ILE A 46 -20.89 6.65 12.75
CA ILE A 46 -19.60 6.24 12.17
C ILE A 46 -19.57 4.71 12.14
N SER A 47 -19.51 4.10 10.95
CA SER A 47 -19.70 2.66 10.78
C SER A 47 -18.40 1.89 10.55
N TYR A 48 -18.21 0.81 11.29
CA TYR A 48 -17.16 -0.19 11.06
C TYR A 48 -17.76 -1.59 11.02
N ASP A 49 -17.24 -2.49 10.19
CA ASP A 49 -17.75 -3.86 10.16
C ASP A 49 -17.40 -4.58 11.45
N SER A 50 -18.28 -5.51 11.83
CA SER A 50 -18.12 -6.31 13.03
C SER A 50 -17.79 -7.77 12.72
N SER A 51 -17.24 -8.03 11.52
CA SER A 51 -16.92 -9.36 11.00
C SER A 51 -15.43 -9.52 10.73
N SER A 52 -14.75 -10.35 11.52
CA SER A 52 -13.31 -10.67 11.37
C SER A 52 -12.95 -11.38 10.05
N THR A 53 -13.94 -11.96 9.39
CA THR A 53 -13.77 -12.59 8.07
C THR A 53 -13.88 -11.60 6.93
N PHE A 54 -14.48 -10.45 7.18
CA PHE A 54 -14.54 -9.36 6.24
C PHE A 54 -13.30 -8.48 6.40
N ASP A 55 -12.78 -7.99 5.27
CA ASP A 55 -11.50 -7.28 5.26
C ASP A 55 -11.76 -5.79 5.48
N ASP A 56 -11.10 -5.21 6.50
CA ASP A 56 -11.22 -3.80 6.91
C ASP A 56 -11.06 -2.83 5.72
N HIS A 57 -10.14 -3.12 4.78
CA HIS A 57 -9.94 -2.28 3.60
C HIS A 57 -11.17 -2.32 2.68
N THR A 58 -11.70 -3.51 2.38
CA THR A 58 -12.90 -3.68 1.56
C THR A 58 -14.12 -3.03 2.22
N SER A 59 -14.25 -3.24 3.54
CA SER A 59 -15.32 -2.67 4.36
C SER A 59 -15.29 -1.15 4.34
N SER A 60 -14.14 -0.55 4.66
CA SER A 60 -13.99 0.91 4.71
C SER A 60 -14.30 1.59 3.38
N VAL A 61 -13.96 0.98 2.24
CA VAL A 61 -14.31 1.51 0.91
C VAL A 61 -15.83 1.53 0.69
N ILE A 62 -16.56 0.53 1.19
CA ILE A 62 -18.02 0.45 1.01
C ILE A 62 -18.82 1.09 2.17
N ALA A 63 -18.18 1.49 3.26
CA ALA A 63 -18.81 1.87 4.54
C ALA A 63 -19.48 3.27 4.58
N HIS A 64 -20.03 3.75 3.46
CA HIS A 64 -20.71 5.06 3.40
C HIS A 64 -22.24 4.92 3.40
N TYR A 65 -22.80 4.40 4.49
CA TYR A 65 -24.25 4.23 4.63
C TYR A 65 -24.92 5.51 5.13
N LYS A 66 -26.13 5.77 4.65
CA LYS A 66 -26.93 6.89 5.18
C LYS A 66 -27.68 6.43 6.41
N VAL A 67 -27.14 6.78 7.57
CA VAL A 67 -27.65 6.45 8.90
C VAL A 67 -29.07 7.01 9.12
N ASN A 68 -29.41 8.14 8.49
CA ASN A 68 -30.72 8.79 8.60
C ASN A 68 -31.88 7.96 8.00
N GLU A 69 -31.57 7.01 7.12
CA GLU A 69 -32.56 6.15 6.44
C GLU A 69 -32.69 4.77 7.12
N MET A 70 -32.09 4.59 8.31
CA MET A 70 -32.15 3.33 9.04
C MET A 70 -33.56 2.98 9.51
N LYS A 71 -33.88 1.68 9.49
CA LYS A 71 -35.14 1.12 9.96
C LYS A 71 -34.91 0.25 11.18
N GLU A 72 -35.90 0.16 12.04
CA GLU A 72 -35.90 -0.78 13.16
C GLU A 72 -35.75 -2.21 12.64
N PHE A 73 -34.85 -2.97 13.25
CA PHE A 73 -34.55 -4.32 12.80
C PHE A 73 -35.75 -5.24 13.01
N THR A 74 -36.08 -6.01 11.97
CA THR A 74 -37.04 -7.11 12.05
C THR A 74 -36.40 -8.35 11.43
N PRO A 75 -36.60 -9.57 12.01
CA PRO A 75 -36.04 -10.79 11.45
C PRO A 75 -36.42 -11.06 9.98
N ALA A 76 -37.54 -10.50 9.52
CA ALA A 76 -38.00 -10.59 8.14
C ALA A 76 -36.98 -10.01 7.13
N PHE A 77 -36.14 -9.05 7.53
CA PHE A 77 -35.10 -8.51 6.65
C PHE A 77 -34.00 -9.52 6.30
N LEU A 78 -33.85 -10.60 7.07
CA LEU A 78 -32.87 -11.65 6.80
C LEU A 78 -33.38 -12.68 5.80
N CYS A 79 -34.69 -12.72 5.54
CA CYS A 79 -35.27 -13.68 4.61
C CYS A 79 -34.75 -13.44 3.19
N GLY A 80 -34.04 -14.43 2.64
CA GLY A 80 -33.45 -14.36 1.30
C GLY A 80 -32.04 -13.76 1.24
N PHE A 81 -31.47 -13.33 2.36
CA PHE A 81 -30.10 -12.84 2.45
C PHE A 81 -29.19 -13.81 3.20
N TYR A 82 -27.93 -13.89 2.79
CA TYR A 82 -26.88 -14.47 3.62
C TYR A 82 -26.49 -13.45 4.69
N ALA A 83 -26.56 -13.86 5.94
CA ALA A 83 -26.34 -12.99 7.10
C ALA A 83 -25.30 -13.62 8.03
N ASP A 84 -24.22 -12.89 8.26
CA ASP A 84 -23.22 -13.23 9.27
C ASP A 84 -23.54 -12.55 10.60
N MET A 85 -23.08 -13.15 11.70
CA MET A 85 -23.15 -12.57 13.04
C MET A 85 -21.90 -11.75 13.34
N SER A 86 -22.05 -10.74 14.20
CA SER A 86 -20.93 -9.98 14.76
C SER A 86 -20.01 -10.91 15.55
N ASP A 87 -18.72 -10.92 15.23
CA ASP A 87 -17.69 -11.67 15.94
C ASP A 87 -16.49 -10.82 16.40
N VAL A 88 -16.51 -9.52 16.08
CA VAL A 88 -15.57 -8.52 16.59
C VAL A 88 -16.23 -7.67 17.67
N ASP A 89 -15.53 -7.48 18.79
CA ASP A 89 -16.02 -6.67 19.90
C ASP A 89 -16.04 -5.17 19.55
N SER A 90 -17.02 -4.43 20.07
CA SER A 90 -17.19 -3.01 19.76
C SER A 90 -16.02 -2.14 20.26
N SER A 91 -15.26 -2.58 21.26
CA SER A 91 -14.09 -1.82 21.75
C SER A 91 -12.93 -1.76 20.76
N VAL A 92 -12.89 -2.63 19.75
CA VAL A 92 -11.78 -2.74 18.78
C VAL A 92 -11.70 -1.50 17.89
N TYR A 93 -12.82 -0.99 17.39
CA TYR A 93 -12.87 0.16 16.47
C TYR A 93 -13.21 1.49 17.15
N GLU A 94 -13.61 1.49 18.41
CA GLU A 94 -13.96 2.70 19.16
C GLU A 94 -12.83 3.76 19.18
N PRO A 95 -11.54 3.40 19.38
CA PRO A 95 -10.45 4.37 19.30
C PRO A 95 -10.31 5.00 17.91
N LYS A 96 -10.52 4.22 16.84
CA LYS A 96 -10.49 4.75 15.46
C LYS A 96 -11.67 5.66 15.17
N ALA A 97 -12.87 5.31 15.64
CA ALA A 97 -14.06 6.13 15.48
C ALA A 97 -13.89 7.50 16.15
N THR A 98 -13.41 7.52 17.39
CA THR A 98 -13.15 8.76 18.13
C THR A 98 -12.00 9.57 17.53
N GLU A 99 -10.93 8.93 17.07
CA GLU A 99 -9.83 9.62 16.38
C GLU A 99 -10.30 10.33 15.11
N ILE A 100 -11.15 9.69 14.29
CA ILE A 100 -11.70 10.31 13.09
C ILE A 100 -12.58 11.51 13.44
N ALA A 101 -13.49 11.37 14.42
CA ALA A 101 -14.34 12.48 14.88
C ALA A 101 -13.51 13.66 15.39
N ASN A 102 -12.48 13.39 16.20
CA ASN A 102 -11.55 14.40 16.72
C ASN A 102 -10.78 15.10 15.60
N LYS A 103 -10.30 14.33 14.61
CA LYS A 103 -9.56 14.87 13.46
C LYS A 103 -10.43 15.75 12.58
N ILE A 104 -11.66 15.34 12.28
CA ILE A 104 -12.62 16.13 11.49
C ILE A 104 -12.97 17.42 12.24
N THR A 105 -13.21 17.33 13.55
CA THR A 105 -13.51 18.49 14.39
C THR A 105 -12.35 19.49 14.35
N LYS A 106 -11.12 19.02 14.58
CA LYS A 106 -9.91 19.85 14.53
C LYS A 106 -9.74 20.53 13.17
N PHE A 107 -9.85 19.76 12.08
CA PHE A 107 -9.77 20.30 10.73
C PHE A 107 -10.82 21.38 10.45
N ASN A 108 -12.08 21.14 10.86
CA ASN A 108 -13.15 22.11 10.69
C ASN A 108 -12.89 23.40 11.49
N VAL A 109 -12.41 23.29 12.73
CA VAL A 109 -12.06 24.46 13.55
C VAL A 109 -10.90 25.25 12.93
N GLU A 110 -9.82 24.57 12.55
CA GLU A 110 -8.66 25.20 11.90
C GLU A 110 -9.04 25.89 10.58
N SER A 111 -9.92 25.27 9.78
CA SER A 111 -10.39 25.84 8.51
C SER A 111 -11.17 27.15 8.68
N LYS A 112 -11.86 27.35 9.82
CA LYS A 112 -12.58 28.59 10.12
C LYS A 112 -11.64 29.75 10.41
N PHE A 113 -10.39 29.47 10.78
CA PHE A 113 -9.35 30.47 11.04
C PHE A 113 -8.39 30.68 9.86
N GLY A 114 -8.76 30.32 8.63
CA GLY A 114 -7.93 30.31 7.42
C GLY A 114 -7.31 31.65 6.94
N GLY A 115 -7.28 32.68 7.77
CA GLY A 115 -6.57 33.95 7.55
C GLY A 115 -5.48 34.28 8.58
N TYR A 116 -5.21 33.35 9.51
CA TYR A 116 -4.21 33.49 10.57
C TYR A 116 -3.23 32.32 10.52
N GLU A 117 -1.97 32.57 10.85
CA GLU A 117 -1.03 31.49 11.15
C GLU A 117 -1.32 30.98 12.56
N LEU A 118 -1.84 29.75 12.64
CA LEU A 118 -2.24 29.13 13.90
C LEU A 118 -1.02 28.59 14.64
N LYS A 119 -0.81 29.07 15.86
CA LYS A 119 0.13 28.48 16.81
C LYS A 119 -0.63 27.64 17.83
N ALA A 120 -0.25 26.37 17.92
CA ALA A 120 -0.77 25.47 18.94
C ALA A 120 -0.39 26.00 20.33
N ARG A 121 -1.40 26.34 21.14
CA ARG A 121 -1.21 26.54 22.59
C ARG A 121 -1.42 25.18 23.25
N ASN A 122 -0.66 24.87 24.31
CA ASN A 122 -0.68 23.57 25.00
C ASN A 122 -2.08 23.05 25.41
N SER A 123 -3.09 23.92 25.45
CA SER A 123 -4.48 23.59 25.81
C SER A 123 -5.38 23.22 24.62
N GLY A 124 -5.04 23.61 23.38
CA GLY A 124 -5.94 23.46 22.22
C GLY A 124 -6.08 22.03 21.72
N ASP A 125 -5.00 21.24 21.77
CA ASP A 125 -4.99 19.87 21.23
C ASP A 125 -5.70 18.85 22.12
N ASN A 126 -5.78 19.09 23.44
CA ASN A 126 -6.42 18.16 24.39
C ASN A 126 -7.87 18.53 24.72
N ALA A 127 -8.31 19.77 24.43
CA ALA A 127 -9.64 20.26 24.80
C ALA A 127 -10.80 19.64 24.01
N LEU A 128 -10.54 19.08 22.82
CA LEU A 128 -11.55 18.47 21.93
C LEU A 128 -11.37 16.95 21.75
N GLN A 129 -10.57 16.30 22.58
CA GLN A 129 -10.34 14.86 22.46
C GLN A 129 -11.38 14.08 23.25
N THR A 130 -12.46 13.70 22.56
CA THR A 130 -13.37 12.69 23.09
C THR A 130 -12.67 11.33 23.06
N GLN A 131 -12.62 10.66 24.21
CA GLN A 131 -11.91 9.38 24.38
C GLN A 131 -12.82 8.16 24.22
N LYS A 132 -14.14 8.36 24.27
CA LYS A 132 -15.14 7.29 24.27
C LYS A 132 -16.34 7.67 23.42
N ALA A 133 -16.91 6.72 22.69
CA ALA A 133 -18.18 6.95 21.99
C ALA A 133 -19.33 7.09 23.01
N ASP A 134 -20.28 7.97 22.69
CA ASP A 134 -21.46 8.22 23.54
C ASP A 134 -22.43 7.03 23.48
N ARG A 135 -22.58 6.47 22.28
CA ARG A 135 -23.45 5.33 22.02
C ARG A 135 -22.83 4.43 20.96
N VAL A 136 -22.99 3.13 21.16
CA VAL A 136 -22.65 2.09 20.18
C VAL A 136 -23.90 1.30 19.86
N VAL A 137 -24.21 1.14 18.58
CA VAL A 137 -25.40 0.44 18.09
C VAL A 137 -24.97 -0.66 17.10
N ASP A 138 -25.57 -1.84 17.22
CA ASP A 138 -25.44 -2.91 16.23
C ASP A 138 -26.40 -2.67 15.07
N ALA A 139 -25.90 -2.73 13.84
CA ALA A 139 -26.68 -2.52 12.64
C ALA A 139 -26.31 -3.54 11.56
N MET A 140 -27.29 -3.88 10.71
CA MET A 140 -27.06 -4.73 9.54
C MET A 140 -27.26 -3.93 8.27
N PHE A 141 -26.23 -3.92 7.42
CA PHE A 141 -26.28 -3.27 6.12
C PHE A 141 -26.36 -4.27 4.97
N PRO A 142 -27.13 -3.95 3.91
CA PRO A 142 -27.20 -4.76 2.71
C PRO A 142 -25.93 -4.59 1.87
N VAL A 143 -25.30 -5.71 1.52
CA VAL A 143 -24.08 -5.73 0.70
C VAL A 143 -24.25 -6.83 -0.34
N TRP A 144 -23.99 -6.52 -1.61
CA TRP A 144 -23.87 -7.52 -2.66
C TRP A 144 -22.45 -8.02 -2.73
N PHE A 145 -22.29 -9.35 -2.77
CA PHE A 145 -21.01 -10.01 -2.89
C PHE A 145 -20.98 -10.84 -4.17
N LEU A 146 -19.94 -10.62 -4.97
CA LEU A 146 -19.58 -11.47 -6.09
C LEU A 146 -18.23 -12.11 -5.78
N SER A 147 -18.18 -13.44 -5.80
CA SER A 147 -16.96 -14.21 -5.67
C SER A 147 -16.64 -14.89 -7.00
N TYR A 148 -15.40 -14.76 -7.46
CA TYR A 148 -14.89 -15.41 -8.66
C TYR A 148 -13.69 -16.28 -8.29
N LYS A 149 -13.84 -17.61 -8.38
CA LYS A 149 -12.79 -18.57 -8.06
C LYS A 149 -12.01 -18.96 -9.31
N ASN A 150 -10.68 -18.91 -9.23
CA ASN A 150 -9.78 -19.42 -10.24
C ASN A 150 -8.65 -20.20 -9.55
N GLY A 151 -8.66 -21.53 -9.68
CA GLY A 151 -7.71 -22.42 -9.00
C GLY A 151 -7.89 -22.40 -7.48
N ASP A 152 -6.80 -22.12 -6.76
CA ASP A 152 -6.73 -22.03 -5.29
C ASP A 152 -7.02 -20.63 -4.75
N ARG A 153 -7.42 -19.69 -5.62
CA ARG A 153 -7.65 -18.29 -5.25
C ARG A 153 -9.01 -17.77 -5.73
N VAL A 154 -9.53 -16.79 -5.00
CA VAL A 154 -10.85 -16.16 -5.17
C VAL A 154 -10.67 -14.64 -5.24
N ALA A 155 -11.24 -14.00 -6.25
CA ALA A 155 -11.41 -12.56 -6.31
C ALA A 155 -12.78 -12.18 -5.73
N TYR A 156 -12.84 -11.07 -5.00
CA TYR A 156 -14.09 -10.54 -4.45
C TYR A 156 -14.40 -9.19 -5.08
N ALA A 157 -15.67 -8.99 -5.43
CA ALA A 157 -16.23 -7.68 -5.69
C ALA A 157 -17.41 -7.48 -4.74
N THR A 158 -17.36 -6.40 -3.97
CA THR A 158 -18.40 -6.00 -3.02
C THR A 158 -19.05 -4.72 -3.48
N ILE A 159 -20.36 -4.65 -3.30
CA ILE A 159 -21.15 -3.48 -3.67
C ILE A 159 -22.03 -3.11 -2.48
N ASN A 160 -21.95 -1.86 -2.06
CA ASN A 160 -22.88 -1.31 -1.08
C ASN A 160 -24.31 -1.32 -1.65
N GLY A 161 -25.23 -1.99 -0.96
CA GLY A 161 -26.60 -2.18 -1.44
C GLY A 161 -27.47 -0.93 -1.44
N GLN A 162 -27.06 0.15 -0.76
CA GLN A 162 -27.79 1.42 -0.71
C GLN A 162 -27.32 2.41 -1.77
N ASN A 163 -26.01 2.62 -1.89
CA ASN A 163 -25.43 3.69 -2.73
C ASN A 163 -24.74 3.18 -4.00
N GLY A 164 -24.53 1.86 -4.13
CA GLY A 164 -23.89 1.26 -5.30
C GLY A 164 -22.37 1.46 -5.39
N ILE A 165 -21.70 1.93 -4.32
CA ILE A 165 -20.23 2.02 -4.28
C ILE A 165 -19.65 0.60 -4.38
N VAL A 166 -18.69 0.43 -5.29
CA VAL A 166 -18.09 -0.86 -5.62
C VAL A 166 -16.64 -0.89 -5.12
N CYS A 167 -16.27 -1.94 -4.40
CA CYS A 167 -14.89 -2.32 -4.14
C CYS A 167 -14.62 -3.65 -4.84
N ALA A 168 -13.73 -3.68 -5.83
CA ALA A 168 -13.43 -4.88 -6.58
C ALA A 168 -11.91 -5.09 -6.70
N ASP A 169 -11.45 -6.24 -6.23
CA ASP A 169 -10.10 -6.70 -6.50
C ASP A 169 -10.11 -7.45 -7.84
N MET A 170 -9.56 -6.86 -8.90
CA MET A 170 -9.66 -7.41 -10.26
C MET A 170 -8.29 -7.92 -10.76
N PRO A 171 -8.12 -9.25 -10.94
CA PRO A 171 -6.87 -9.80 -11.44
C PRO A 171 -6.68 -9.50 -12.93
N VAL A 172 -5.42 -9.38 -13.34
CA VAL A 172 -4.99 -9.07 -14.70
C VAL A 172 -4.55 -10.34 -15.42
N ASP A 173 -5.11 -10.60 -16.60
CA ASP A 173 -4.64 -11.66 -17.49
C ASP A 173 -3.34 -11.22 -18.18
N GLU A 174 -2.26 -11.99 -17.98
CA GLU A 174 -0.94 -11.71 -18.56
C GLU A 174 -1.00 -11.55 -20.09
N LYS A 175 -1.69 -12.45 -20.80
CA LYS A 175 -1.71 -12.44 -22.26
C LYS A 175 -2.50 -11.25 -22.78
N LYS A 176 -3.68 -10.99 -22.20
CA LYS A 176 -4.51 -9.84 -22.60
C LYS A 176 -3.78 -8.53 -22.32
N PHE A 177 -3.07 -8.43 -21.20
CA PHE A 177 -2.28 -7.24 -20.88
C PHE A 177 -1.21 -6.95 -21.92
N PHE A 178 -0.41 -7.95 -22.33
CA PHE A 178 0.63 -7.75 -23.35
C PHE A 178 0.05 -7.45 -24.73
N ILE A 179 -1.03 -8.12 -25.13
CA ILE A 179 -1.69 -7.87 -26.42
C ILE A 179 -2.24 -6.43 -26.44
N SER A 180 -2.98 -6.01 -25.41
CA SER A 180 -3.53 -4.65 -25.33
C SER A 180 -2.42 -3.60 -25.27
N SER A 181 -1.34 -3.87 -24.53
CA SER A 181 -0.17 -2.97 -24.47
C SER A 181 0.53 -2.85 -25.82
N LEU A 182 0.63 -3.95 -26.58
CA LEU A 182 1.22 -3.95 -27.91
C LEU A 182 0.35 -3.17 -28.91
N ILE A 183 -0.97 -3.37 -28.87
CA ILE A 183 -1.92 -2.62 -29.70
C ILE A 183 -1.81 -1.11 -29.42
N LEU A 184 -1.66 -0.71 -28.15
CA LEU A 184 -1.45 0.69 -27.77
C LEU A 184 -0.05 1.21 -28.15
N ALA A 185 0.97 0.35 -28.12
CA ALA A 185 2.35 0.73 -28.43
C ALA A 185 2.54 1.08 -29.91
N ILE A 186 1.79 0.45 -30.83
CA ILE A 186 1.89 0.71 -32.28
C ILE A 186 1.61 2.19 -32.64
N PRO A 187 0.44 2.78 -32.31
CA PRO A 187 0.18 4.19 -32.63
C PRO A 187 1.13 5.12 -31.85
N LEU A 188 1.47 4.77 -30.61
CA LEU A 188 2.40 5.56 -29.79
C LEU A 188 3.80 5.60 -30.42
N PHE A 189 4.26 4.47 -30.98
CA PHE A 189 5.52 4.37 -31.71
C PHE A 189 5.52 5.29 -32.93
N PHE A 190 4.47 5.27 -33.76
CA PHE A 190 4.39 6.16 -34.91
C PHE A 190 4.34 7.64 -34.51
N CYS A 191 3.60 7.99 -33.45
CA CYS A 191 3.57 9.36 -32.93
C CYS A 191 4.96 9.84 -32.46
N ILE A 192 5.68 9.01 -31.69
CA ILE A 192 7.00 9.36 -31.17
C ILE A 192 8.05 9.38 -32.29
N ALA A 193 8.00 8.43 -33.23
CA ALA A 193 8.90 8.35 -34.37
C ALA A 193 8.78 9.58 -35.29
N PHE A 194 7.61 10.21 -35.36
CA PHE A 194 7.39 11.43 -36.13
C PHE A 194 7.93 12.69 -35.43
N LEU A 195 8.05 12.67 -34.09
CA LEU A 195 8.39 13.85 -33.28
C LEU A 195 9.87 13.93 -32.89
N GLN A 196 10.62 12.81 -32.87
CA GLN A 196 12.01 12.81 -32.35
C GLN A 196 12.90 11.67 -32.89
N THR A 197 14.12 12.00 -33.31
CA THR A 197 15.23 11.02 -33.38
C THR A 197 15.92 10.94 -32.02
N VAL A 198 15.59 9.90 -31.23
CA VAL A 198 16.21 9.66 -29.93
C VAL A 198 17.69 9.30 -30.12
N THR A 199 18.60 10.09 -29.53
CA THR A 199 20.04 9.77 -29.57
C THR A 199 20.36 8.52 -28.75
N ALA A 200 21.39 7.77 -29.12
CA ALA A 200 21.77 6.53 -28.44
C ALA A 200 21.98 6.70 -26.92
N LYS A 201 22.57 7.83 -26.51
CA LYS A 201 22.77 8.19 -25.09
C LYS A 201 21.46 8.52 -24.37
N ALA A 202 20.49 9.14 -25.05
CA ALA A 202 19.17 9.42 -24.50
C ALA A 202 18.35 8.13 -24.34
N ALA A 203 18.41 7.21 -25.30
CA ALA A 203 17.75 5.91 -25.22
C ALA A 203 18.20 5.10 -23.98
N MET A 204 19.50 5.12 -23.68
CA MET A 204 20.02 4.51 -22.46
C MET A 204 19.51 5.19 -21.18
N ALA A 205 19.45 6.52 -21.16
CA ALA A 205 18.91 7.25 -20.01
C ALA A 205 17.45 6.86 -19.74
N VAL A 206 16.63 6.81 -20.80
CA VAL A 206 15.23 6.38 -20.73
C VAL A 206 15.11 4.94 -20.23
N SER A 207 16.00 4.05 -20.68
CA SER A 207 16.02 2.65 -20.23
C SER A 207 16.21 2.52 -18.71
N LEU A 208 17.06 3.38 -18.14
CA LEU A 208 17.32 3.41 -16.70
C LEU A 208 16.14 3.97 -15.91
N VAL A 209 15.46 4.99 -16.45
CA VAL A 209 14.23 5.55 -15.84
C VAL A 209 13.14 4.48 -15.75
N PHE A 210 12.90 3.72 -16.83
CA PHE A 210 11.93 2.62 -16.78
C PHE A 210 12.32 1.52 -15.79
N ALA A 211 13.61 1.17 -15.70
CA ALA A 211 14.08 0.22 -14.69
C ALA A 211 13.85 0.74 -13.26
N PHE A 212 14.11 2.03 -13.02
CA PHE A 212 13.84 2.67 -11.75
C PHE A 212 12.34 2.68 -11.39
N THR A 213 11.48 3.08 -12.33
CA THR A 213 10.02 3.04 -12.12
C THR A 213 9.51 1.63 -11.85
N ALA A 214 10.02 0.63 -12.59
CA ALA A 214 9.69 -0.77 -12.34
C ALA A 214 10.16 -1.24 -10.95
N ALA A 215 11.33 -0.81 -10.47
CA ALA A 215 11.79 -1.08 -9.11
C ALA A 215 10.85 -0.49 -8.06
N VAL A 216 10.42 0.77 -8.21
CA VAL A 216 9.49 1.43 -7.28
C VAL A 216 8.15 0.68 -7.21
N ILE A 217 7.55 0.36 -8.37
CA ILE A 217 6.29 -0.39 -8.44
C ILE A 217 6.44 -1.78 -7.81
N TYR A 218 7.56 -2.46 -8.05
CA TYR A 218 7.81 -3.77 -7.47
C TYR A 218 7.98 -3.73 -5.94
N VAL A 219 8.57 -2.66 -5.40
CA VAL A 219 8.68 -2.45 -3.95
C VAL A 219 7.34 -2.11 -3.31
N SER A 220 6.57 -1.21 -3.92
CA SER A 220 5.26 -0.85 -3.38
C SER A 220 4.29 -2.04 -3.37
N THR A 221 4.22 -2.79 -4.48
CA THR A 221 3.39 -4.01 -4.58
C THR A 221 3.80 -5.06 -3.54
N MET A 222 5.10 -5.26 -3.31
CA MET A 222 5.55 -6.19 -2.29
C MET A 222 5.21 -5.78 -0.87
N LYS A 223 5.38 -4.49 -0.53
CA LYS A 223 4.96 -3.98 0.78
C LYS A 223 3.46 -4.16 0.99
N ALA A 224 2.65 -3.85 -0.02
CA ALA A 224 1.20 -4.04 0.03
C ALA A 224 0.82 -5.52 0.24
N ILE A 225 1.51 -6.45 -0.45
CA ILE A 225 1.31 -7.89 -0.26
C ILE A 225 1.69 -8.30 1.16
N THR A 226 2.83 -7.81 1.69
CA THR A 226 3.24 -8.13 3.07
C THR A 226 2.18 -7.68 4.07
N VAL A 227 1.73 -6.43 3.97
CA VAL A 227 0.68 -5.88 4.84
C VAL A 227 -0.59 -6.72 4.77
N ARG A 228 -1.02 -7.09 3.55
CA ARG A 228 -2.26 -7.83 3.32
C ARG A 228 -2.19 -9.28 3.79
N GLU A 229 -1.15 -10.03 3.41
CA GLU A 229 -0.98 -11.45 3.78
C GLU A 229 -0.67 -11.62 5.28
N THR A 230 -0.04 -10.63 5.92
CA THR A 230 0.16 -10.66 7.39
C THR A 230 -1.06 -10.17 8.17
N HIS A 231 -2.14 -9.73 7.50
CA HIS A 231 -3.28 -9.06 8.11
C HIS A 231 -2.83 -7.94 9.08
N SER A 232 -1.79 -7.19 8.73
CA SER A 232 -1.20 -6.20 9.66
C SER A 232 -2.10 -4.99 9.90
N ASP A 233 -3.00 -4.69 8.97
CA ASP A 233 -3.82 -3.48 9.02
C ASP A 233 -5.29 -3.81 9.38
N ASP A 234 -5.60 -5.10 9.47
CA ASP A 234 -6.92 -5.67 9.77
C ASP A 234 -7.06 -5.90 11.28
N MET A 235 -7.79 -5.01 11.95
CA MET A 235 -7.94 -5.07 13.41
C MET A 235 -8.97 -6.12 13.83
N GLY A 236 -10.02 -6.30 13.03
CA GLY A 236 -11.05 -7.31 13.27
C GLY A 236 -10.45 -8.71 13.28
N TYR A 237 -9.63 -9.04 12.29
CA TYR A 237 -8.93 -10.31 12.20
C TYR A 237 -7.92 -10.52 13.34
N LYS A 238 -7.16 -9.48 13.71
CA LYS A 238 -6.18 -9.56 14.81
C LYS A 238 -6.85 -9.79 16.16
N SER A 239 -7.93 -9.08 16.45
CA SER A 239 -8.62 -9.19 17.74
C SER A 239 -9.01 -10.64 18.03
N LYS A 240 -9.60 -11.33 17.05
CA LYS A 240 -9.99 -12.75 17.16
C LYS A 240 -8.81 -13.70 17.34
N LYS A 241 -7.69 -13.46 16.65
CA LYS A 241 -6.45 -14.24 16.83
C LYS A 241 -5.78 -14.01 18.19
N GLU A 242 -5.81 -12.80 18.73
CA GLU A 242 -5.29 -12.50 20.07
C GLU A 242 -6.11 -13.16 21.18
N PHE A 243 -7.43 -13.31 21.00
CA PHE A 243 -8.27 -14.12 21.88
C PHE A 243 -7.99 -15.63 21.77
N THR A 244 -7.46 -16.10 20.63
CA THR A 244 -7.10 -17.50 20.39
C THR A 244 -5.62 -17.77 20.74
N LYS A 245 -5.24 -17.54 22.00
CA LYS A 245 -3.86 -17.77 22.52
C LYS A 245 -3.28 -19.18 22.20
N ALA A 246 -4.12 -20.17 21.92
CA ALA A 246 -3.73 -21.55 21.65
C ALA A 246 -2.95 -21.76 20.32
N ASP A 247 -3.17 -20.95 19.29
CA ASP A 247 -2.50 -21.11 18.00
C ASP A 247 -1.15 -20.39 17.95
N MET A 248 -1.04 -19.28 18.68
CA MET A 248 0.22 -18.56 18.88
C MET A 248 1.25 -19.41 19.63
N ASP A 249 0.83 -20.21 20.62
CA ASP A 249 1.73 -21.11 21.35
C ASP A 249 2.21 -22.29 20.48
N LYS A 250 1.36 -22.85 19.62
CA LYS A 250 1.75 -23.88 18.63
C LYS A 250 2.72 -23.34 17.58
N ALA A 251 2.51 -22.10 17.12
CA ALA A 251 3.44 -21.42 16.21
C ALA A 251 4.79 -21.12 16.91
N ARG A 252 4.77 -20.79 18.21
CA ARG A 252 5.96 -20.54 19.03
C ARG A 252 6.78 -21.82 19.27
N GLU A 253 6.12 -22.98 19.42
CA GLU A 253 6.79 -24.29 19.49
C GLU A 253 7.41 -24.72 18.16
N LYS A 254 6.73 -24.50 17.02
CA LYS A 254 7.31 -24.69 15.68
C LYS A 254 8.54 -23.80 15.47
N ARG A 255 8.47 -22.52 15.87
CA ARG A 255 9.59 -21.56 15.82
C ARG A 255 10.78 -21.98 16.69
N LYS A 256 10.54 -22.60 17.86
CA LYS A 256 11.63 -23.16 18.69
C LYS A 256 12.33 -24.34 17.99
N LYS A 257 11.60 -25.19 17.25
CA LYS A 257 12.19 -26.29 16.48
C LYS A 257 12.99 -25.81 15.27
N ASP A 258 12.60 -24.72 14.61
CA ASP A 258 13.34 -24.17 13.46
C ASP A 258 14.57 -23.34 13.83
N LYS A 259 14.59 -22.72 15.03
CA LYS A 259 15.80 -22.05 15.57
C LYS A 259 17.00 -23.00 15.80
N ASN A 260 16.78 -24.32 15.85
CA ASN A 260 17.85 -25.32 15.94
C ASN A 260 18.47 -25.70 14.57
N LYS A 261 18.03 -25.12 13.45
CA LYS A 261 18.71 -25.29 12.15
C LYS A 261 19.75 -24.19 11.95
N LYS A 262 21.01 -24.60 11.69
CA LYS A 262 22.18 -23.72 11.45
C LYS A 262 21.87 -22.55 10.50
N PRO A 263 22.44 -21.34 10.71
CA PRO A 263 22.24 -20.17 9.84
C PRO A 263 22.94 -20.40 8.49
N LYS A 264 22.24 -20.99 7.51
CA LYS A 264 22.80 -21.25 6.17
C LYS A 264 22.41 -20.12 5.20
N LYS A 265 23.42 -19.58 4.49
CA LYS A 265 23.36 -18.65 3.33
C LYS A 265 22.90 -17.18 3.51
N LYS A 266 22.36 -16.76 4.66
CA LYS A 266 21.73 -15.43 4.80
C LYS A 266 22.68 -14.21 4.72
N SER A 267 23.90 -14.29 5.27
CA SER A 267 24.81 -13.12 5.33
C SER A 267 25.65 -12.91 4.06
N VAL A 268 25.99 -13.98 3.35
CA VAL A 268 26.87 -13.94 2.17
C VAL A 268 26.20 -13.22 0.99
N PHE A 269 24.88 -13.32 0.84
CA PHE A 269 24.18 -12.63 -0.25
C PHE A 269 23.96 -11.14 0.03
N MET A 270 23.76 -10.75 1.31
CA MET A 270 23.70 -9.34 1.71
C MET A 270 25.03 -8.65 1.48
N SER A 271 26.14 -9.31 1.85
CA SER A 271 27.45 -8.76 1.58
C SER A 271 27.66 -8.59 0.08
N VAL A 272 27.25 -9.54 -0.77
CA VAL A 272 27.36 -9.42 -2.23
C VAL A 272 26.54 -8.25 -2.80
N LEU A 273 25.30 -8.04 -2.39
CA LEU A 273 24.49 -6.92 -2.91
C LEU A 273 25.01 -5.56 -2.44
N VAL A 274 25.36 -5.44 -1.15
CA VAL A 274 25.93 -4.20 -0.61
C VAL A 274 27.30 -3.92 -1.21
N THR A 275 28.15 -4.94 -1.38
CA THR A 275 29.43 -4.77 -2.06
C THR A 275 29.25 -4.40 -3.52
N THR A 276 28.28 -4.98 -4.26
CA THR A 276 28.02 -4.56 -5.65
C THR A 276 27.58 -3.10 -5.76
N ALA A 277 26.74 -2.61 -4.84
CA ALA A 277 26.35 -1.20 -4.80
C ALA A 277 27.55 -0.29 -4.47
N VAL A 278 28.32 -0.62 -3.44
CA VAL A 278 29.49 0.17 -3.03
C VAL A 278 30.57 0.17 -4.13
N VAL A 279 30.84 -0.98 -4.75
CA VAL A 279 31.79 -1.11 -5.87
C VAL A 279 31.31 -0.29 -7.06
N SER A 280 30.01 -0.30 -7.39
CA SER A 280 29.48 0.52 -8.49
C SER A 280 29.69 2.02 -8.26
N ILE A 281 29.51 2.49 -7.02
CA ILE A 281 29.73 3.90 -6.65
C ILE A 281 31.22 4.24 -6.72
N LEU A 282 32.10 3.41 -6.13
CA LEU A 282 33.55 3.64 -6.12
C LEU A 282 34.14 3.67 -7.54
N MET A 283 33.71 2.74 -8.40
CA MET A 283 34.12 2.71 -9.82
C MET A 283 33.61 3.94 -10.59
N SER A 284 32.45 4.48 -10.20
CA SER A 284 31.89 5.70 -10.81
C SER A 284 32.64 6.96 -10.40
N ILE A 285 33.11 7.03 -9.15
CA ILE A 285 33.96 8.12 -8.68
C ILE A 285 35.31 8.07 -9.41
N GLY A 286 35.90 6.88 -9.57
CA GLY A 286 37.15 6.72 -10.33
C GLY A 286 37.03 7.15 -11.79
N THR A 287 35.93 6.77 -12.47
CA THR A 287 35.66 7.19 -13.85
C THR A 287 35.35 8.68 -13.97
N PHE A 288 34.70 9.29 -12.97
CA PHE A 288 34.51 10.73 -12.91
C PHE A 288 35.85 11.49 -12.79
N LEU A 289 36.75 11.03 -11.91
CA LEU A 289 38.07 11.64 -11.75
C LEU A 289 38.90 11.58 -13.03
N LEU A 290 38.72 10.54 -13.85
CA LEU A 290 39.44 10.36 -15.12
C LEU A 290 38.81 11.12 -16.31
N THR A 291 37.49 11.25 -16.36
CA THR A 291 36.77 11.77 -17.54
C THR A 291 36.05 13.10 -17.34
N GLY A 292 35.89 13.55 -16.09
CA GLY A 292 35.14 14.75 -15.73
C GLY A 292 33.63 14.67 -15.98
N SER A 293 33.09 13.52 -16.40
CA SER A 293 31.69 13.40 -16.80
C SER A 293 30.76 13.16 -15.60
N LEU A 294 30.04 14.21 -15.19
CA LEU A 294 29.01 14.11 -14.13
C LEU A 294 27.91 13.07 -14.46
N SER A 295 27.68 12.79 -15.74
CA SER A 295 26.63 11.86 -16.17
C SER A 295 26.87 10.43 -15.68
N VAL A 296 28.12 9.99 -15.50
CA VAL A 296 28.41 8.62 -15.03
C VAL A 296 28.01 8.45 -13.56
N ILE A 297 28.22 9.50 -12.74
CA ILE A 297 27.82 9.51 -11.33
C ILE A 297 26.31 9.35 -11.19
N MET A 298 25.52 10.03 -12.02
CA MET A 298 24.06 9.93 -11.97
C MET A 298 23.57 8.49 -12.21
N TYR A 299 24.13 7.80 -13.21
CA TYR A 299 23.77 6.41 -13.51
C TYR A 299 24.12 5.48 -12.34
N ALA A 300 25.27 5.72 -11.70
CA ALA A 300 25.71 5.00 -10.50
C ALA A 300 24.75 5.17 -9.31
N ILE A 301 24.30 6.40 -9.07
CA ILE A 301 23.34 6.72 -8.01
C ILE A 301 22.02 6.00 -8.28
N PHE A 302 21.50 6.04 -9.51
CA PHE A 302 20.28 5.33 -9.84
C PHE A 302 20.43 3.81 -9.66
N THR A 303 21.55 3.21 -10.09
CA THR A 303 21.80 1.78 -9.84
C THR A 303 21.89 1.45 -8.35
N SER A 304 22.56 2.27 -7.55
CA SER A 304 22.71 2.00 -6.13
C SER A 304 21.38 2.10 -5.39
N ILE A 305 20.52 3.05 -5.77
CA ILE A 305 19.16 3.15 -5.24
C ILE A 305 18.33 1.92 -5.62
N ILE A 306 18.39 1.47 -6.88
CA ILE A 306 17.69 0.25 -7.33
C ILE A 306 18.20 -0.97 -6.54
N VAL A 307 19.50 -1.10 -6.33
CA VAL A 307 20.05 -2.22 -5.55
C VAL A 307 19.60 -2.14 -4.09
N PHE A 308 19.61 -0.95 -3.49
CA PHE A 308 19.15 -0.72 -2.12
C PHE A 308 17.65 -1.01 -1.94
N MET A 309 16.81 -0.59 -2.88
CA MET A 309 15.39 -0.92 -2.92
C MET A 309 15.15 -2.44 -2.90
N GLY A 310 15.96 -3.21 -3.63
CA GLY A 310 15.90 -4.67 -3.60
C GLY A 310 16.20 -5.28 -2.23
N ASN A 311 17.12 -4.67 -1.47
CA ASN A 311 17.44 -5.10 -0.10
C ASN A 311 16.30 -4.83 0.88
N ILE A 312 15.66 -3.64 0.83
CA ILE A 312 14.47 -3.35 1.66
C ILE A 312 13.39 -4.39 1.41
N ASN A 313 13.15 -4.68 0.14
CA ASN A 313 12.07 -5.56 -0.29
C ASN A 313 12.30 -7.03 0.09
N ARG A 314 13.55 -7.44 0.31
CA ARG A 314 13.90 -8.76 0.87
C ARG A 314 13.35 -8.91 2.29
N ASN A 315 13.44 -7.88 3.12
CA ASN A 315 12.90 -7.95 4.49
C ASN A 315 11.39 -8.17 4.47
N SER A 316 10.68 -7.45 3.59
CA SER A 316 9.24 -7.65 3.35
C SER A 316 8.91 -9.07 2.88
N TYR A 317 9.76 -9.65 2.03
CA TYR A 317 9.61 -11.04 1.59
C TYR A 317 9.87 -12.07 2.71
N GLU A 318 10.91 -11.87 3.52
CA GLU A 318 11.19 -12.75 4.66
C GLU A 318 10.03 -12.74 5.67
N ALA A 319 9.37 -11.60 5.87
CA ALA A 319 8.16 -11.50 6.69
C ALA A 319 6.98 -12.34 6.14
N ILE A 320 6.77 -12.33 4.82
CA ILE A 320 5.71 -13.13 4.17
C ILE A 320 6.02 -14.63 4.25
N ALA A 321 7.28 -15.01 3.99
CA ALA A 321 7.70 -16.40 4.06
C ALA A 321 7.61 -16.96 5.49
N GLU A 322 7.70 -16.11 6.51
CA GLU A 322 7.52 -16.51 7.91
C GLU A 322 6.04 -16.56 8.33
N SER A 323 5.16 -15.76 7.70
CA SER A 323 3.73 -15.75 8.02
C SER A 323 2.95 -16.90 7.40
N ASP A 324 3.37 -17.39 6.23
CA ASP A 324 2.67 -18.46 5.51
C ASP A 324 3.64 -19.35 4.71
N ASP A 325 3.80 -20.62 5.14
CA ASP A 325 4.68 -21.64 4.55
C ASP A 325 4.40 -21.90 3.05
N ASN A 326 3.20 -21.58 2.54
CA ASN A 326 2.77 -21.90 1.18
C ASN A 326 2.51 -20.68 0.28
N ALA A 327 2.53 -19.45 0.79
CA ALA A 327 2.16 -18.24 0.02
C ALA A 327 3.21 -17.86 -1.04
N LEU A 328 4.50 -17.99 -0.74
CA LEU A 328 5.57 -17.72 -1.71
C LEU A 328 6.73 -18.70 -1.55
N LYS A 329 7.15 -19.33 -2.65
CA LYS A 329 8.29 -20.26 -2.64
C LYS A 329 9.60 -19.49 -2.48
N PRO A 330 10.55 -19.96 -1.63
CA PRO A 330 11.85 -19.33 -1.41
C PRO A 330 12.56 -19.02 -2.74
N GLY A 331 12.83 -17.75 -3.03
CA GLY A 331 13.58 -17.30 -4.21
C GLY A 331 12.73 -16.82 -5.40
N GLU A 332 11.40 -16.93 -5.37
CA GLU A 332 10.55 -16.28 -6.38
C GLU A 332 10.62 -14.75 -6.32
N PHE A 333 10.95 -14.21 -5.15
CA PHE A 333 11.36 -12.80 -5.00
C PHE A 333 12.51 -12.43 -5.93
N LEU A 334 13.53 -13.26 -6.03
CA LEU A 334 14.71 -12.96 -6.82
C LEU A 334 14.38 -12.95 -8.31
N LYS A 335 13.56 -13.91 -8.76
CA LYS A 335 13.20 -14.06 -10.18
C LYS A 335 12.58 -12.79 -10.78
N GLY A 336 11.77 -12.07 -10.00
CA GLY A 336 11.13 -10.84 -10.46
C GLY A 336 12.03 -9.61 -10.43
N TYR A 337 12.94 -9.49 -9.46
CA TYR A 337 13.76 -8.29 -9.26
C TYR A 337 15.12 -8.33 -9.95
N ILE A 338 15.66 -9.53 -10.22
CA ILE A 338 16.96 -9.70 -10.87
C ILE A 338 17.00 -8.99 -12.23
N GLY A 339 15.92 -9.04 -13.02
CA GLY A 339 15.86 -8.37 -14.33
C GLY A 339 16.12 -6.87 -14.22
N ILE A 340 15.49 -6.21 -13.25
CA ILE A 340 15.67 -4.76 -12.97
C ILE A 340 17.08 -4.45 -12.46
N MET A 341 17.65 -5.32 -11.60
CA MET A 341 19.02 -5.13 -11.12
C MET A 341 20.05 -5.29 -12.25
N LEU A 342 19.98 -6.38 -13.02
CA LEU A 342 20.90 -6.67 -14.12
C LEU A 342 20.79 -5.62 -15.23
N SER A 343 19.59 -5.15 -15.54
CA SER A 343 19.39 -4.09 -16.53
C SER A 343 20.08 -2.80 -16.10
N SER A 344 19.90 -2.39 -14.84
CA SER A 344 20.52 -1.18 -14.31
C SER A 344 22.05 -1.28 -14.28
N LEU A 345 22.61 -2.44 -13.88
CA LEU A 345 24.04 -2.69 -13.88
C LEU A 345 24.63 -2.68 -15.29
N LEU A 346 23.95 -3.30 -16.26
CA LEU A 346 24.39 -3.32 -17.67
C LEU A 346 24.46 -1.91 -18.24
N VAL A 347 23.43 -1.10 -18.02
CA VAL A 347 23.36 0.28 -18.53
C VAL A 347 24.47 1.15 -17.91
N THR A 348 24.70 1.03 -16.60
CA THR A 348 25.79 1.76 -15.93
C THR A 348 27.17 1.28 -16.39
N PHE A 349 27.37 -0.02 -16.58
CA PHE A 349 28.62 -0.58 -17.08
C PHE A 349 28.96 -0.07 -18.49
N VAL A 350 28.00 -0.11 -19.42
CA VAL A 350 28.22 0.38 -20.79
C VAL A 350 28.49 1.89 -20.79
N LYS A 351 27.85 2.64 -19.88
CA LYS A 351 28.12 4.07 -19.71
C LYS A 351 29.51 4.37 -19.14
N MET A 352 30.03 3.51 -18.25
CA MET A 352 31.40 3.61 -17.71
C MET A 352 32.46 3.30 -18.77
N VAL A 353 32.27 2.22 -19.54
CA VAL A 353 33.20 1.85 -20.62
C VAL A 353 33.17 2.88 -21.74
N ASN A 354 32.01 3.50 -21.98
CA ASN A 354 31.78 4.53 -23.00
C ASN A 354 32.40 4.16 -24.36
N PRO A 355 31.93 3.05 -24.98
CA PRO A 355 32.49 2.56 -26.24
C PRO A 355 32.34 3.58 -27.37
N VAL A 356 33.25 3.54 -28.35
CA VAL A 356 33.27 4.51 -29.46
C VAL A 356 32.06 4.34 -30.39
N HIS A 357 31.54 3.12 -30.52
CA HIS A 357 30.44 2.82 -31.43
C HIS A 357 29.06 2.86 -30.75
N ASP A 358 28.11 3.55 -31.39
CA ASP A 358 26.75 3.77 -30.87
C ASP A 358 25.91 2.49 -30.74
N TYR A 359 26.19 1.43 -31.52
CA TYR A 359 25.42 0.19 -31.47
C TYR A 359 25.48 -0.50 -30.10
N TYR A 360 26.55 -0.32 -29.32
CA TYR A 360 26.65 -0.85 -27.97
C TYR A 360 25.61 -0.21 -27.03
N PHE A 361 25.35 1.09 -27.18
CA PHE A 361 24.35 1.80 -26.38
C PHE A 361 22.92 1.33 -26.73
N TYR A 362 22.64 1.11 -28.02
CA TYR A 362 21.36 0.56 -28.46
C TYR A 362 21.16 -0.88 -28.00
N LEU A 363 22.18 -1.73 -28.12
CA LEU A 363 22.12 -3.11 -27.67
C LEU A 363 21.88 -3.19 -26.15
N ALA A 364 22.60 -2.39 -25.37
CA ALA A 364 22.42 -2.32 -23.92
C ALA A 364 21.01 -1.88 -23.53
N SER A 365 20.47 -0.86 -24.22
CA SER A 365 19.10 -0.37 -24.01
C SER A 365 18.07 -1.45 -24.35
N PHE A 366 18.26 -2.16 -25.44
CA PHE A 366 17.36 -3.23 -25.88
C PHE A 366 17.33 -4.41 -24.90
N VAL A 367 18.51 -4.90 -24.49
CA VAL A 367 18.63 -5.97 -23.49
C VAL A 367 18.04 -5.53 -22.14
N SER A 368 18.28 -4.28 -21.75
CA SER A 368 17.70 -3.68 -20.54
C SER A 368 16.17 -3.67 -20.57
N MET A 369 15.56 -3.26 -21.69
CA MET A 369 14.10 -3.27 -21.85
C MET A 369 13.51 -4.68 -21.80
N ILE A 370 14.15 -5.67 -22.43
CA ILE A 370 13.70 -7.07 -22.33
C ILE A 370 13.72 -7.55 -20.88
N ALA A 371 14.79 -7.24 -20.14
CA ALA A 371 14.90 -7.62 -18.73
C ALA A 371 13.81 -6.95 -17.86
N VAL A 372 13.52 -5.67 -18.10
CA VAL A 372 12.41 -4.94 -17.43
C VAL A 372 11.06 -5.56 -17.80
N MET A 373 10.84 -5.96 -19.05
CA MET A 373 9.60 -6.60 -19.49
C MET A 373 9.38 -7.96 -18.82
N ILE A 374 10.44 -8.77 -18.65
CA ILE A 374 10.36 -10.02 -17.88
C ILE A 374 10.01 -9.74 -16.41
N SER A 375 10.59 -8.69 -15.83
CA SER A 375 10.24 -8.25 -14.47
C SER A 375 8.80 -7.77 -14.37
N MET A 376 8.23 -7.12 -15.40
CA MET A 376 6.81 -6.75 -15.44
C MET A 376 5.88 -7.95 -15.34
N ILE A 377 6.20 -9.10 -15.97
CA ILE A 377 5.41 -10.34 -15.80
C ILE A 377 5.33 -10.72 -14.32
N SER A 378 6.46 -10.60 -13.61
CA SER A 378 6.52 -10.89 -12.18
C SER A 378 5.73 -9.88 -11.34
N ILE A 379 5.70 -8.61 -11.73
CA ILE A 379 4.85 -7.58 -11.11
C ILE A 379 3.38 -7.93 -11.29
N ILE A 380 2.95 -8.29 -12.50
CA ILE A 380 1.55 -8.66 -12.80
C ILE A 380 1.12 -9.86 -11.96
N ARG A 381 1.94 -10.91 -11.90
CA ARG A 381 1.66 -12.09 -11.05
C ARG A 381 1.47 -11.72 -9.58
N ARG A 382 2.27 -10.79 -9.08
CA ARG A 382 2.17 -10.30 -7.69
C ARG A 382 0.97 -9.42 -7.47
N HIS A 383 0.64 -8.58 -8.43
CA HIS A 383 -0.60 -7.83 -8.39
C HIS A 383 -1.80 -8.78 -8.36
N ASN A 384 -1.79 -9.86 -9.14
CA ASN A 384 -2.84 -10.88 -9.09
C ASN A 384 -2.88 -11.60 -7.74
N LEU A 385 -1.73 -11.83 -7.10
CA LEU A 385 -1.69 -12.34 -5.73
C LEU A 385 -2.29 -11.33 -4.74
N LEU A 386 -2.07 -10.03 -4.93
CA LEU A 386 -2.69 -9.00 -4.11
C LEU A 386 -4.21 -8.93 -4.35
N ALA A 387 -4.65 -9.05 -5.60
CA ALA A 387 -6.04 -8.91 -6.04
C ALA A 387 -6.88 -10.19 -5.87
N THR A 388 -6.30 -11.26 -5.33
CA THR A 388 -7.04 -12.49 -5.04
C THR A 388 -6.72 -12.94 -3.63
N ARG A 389 -7.60 -13.76 -3.06
CA ARG A 389 -7.46 -14.31 -1.71
C ARG A 389 -7.52 -15.81 -1.79
N ARG A 390 -6.94 -16.50 -0.81
CA ARG A 390 -7.32 -17.90 -0.64
C ARG A 390 -8.78 -17.95 -0.20
N PRO A 391 -9.56 -18.92 -0.68
CA PRO A 391 -10.90 -19.09 -0.15
C PRO A 391 -10.80 -19.22 1.37
N PRO A 392 -11.67 -18.57 2.16
CA PRO A 392 -11.79 -18.93 3.55
C PRO A 392 -12.02 -20.44 3.56
N VAL A 393 -11.21 -21.18 4.31
CA VAL A 393 -11.51 -22.58 4.55
C VAL A 393 -12.78 -22.54 5.36
N PHE A 394 -13.93 -22.60 4.69
CA PHE A 394 -15.18 -22.82 5.35
C PHE A 394 -14.97 -24.14 6.10
N GLU A 395 -14.82 -24.08 7.42
CA GLU A 395 -14.80 -25.27 8.27
C GLU A 395 -16.17 -25.98 8.27
N ARG A 396 -17.00 -25.75 7.25
CA ARG A 396 -18.17 -26.54 6.93
C ARG A 396 -17.75 -27.67 5.99
N LYS A 397 -17.30 -28.78 6.59
CA LYS A 397 -17.50 -30.10 5.97
C LYS A 397 -19.00 -30.41 6.01
N GLY A 398 -19.73 -29.95 5.00
CA GLY A 398 -21.18 -30.10 4.95
C GLY A 398 -21.79 -29.38 3.76
N GLY A 399 -21.55 -29.91 2.56
CA GLY A 399 -22.13 -29.47 1.29
C GLY A 399 -21.43 -30.24 0.18
N ASP A 400 -22.18 -30.86 -0.72
CA ASP A 400 -21.67 -31.76 -1.76
C ASP A 400 -20.67 -31.04 -2.68
N ASP A 401 -19.39 -31.40 -2.60
CA ASP A 401 -18.27 -30.84 -3.39
C ASP A 401 -18.29 -31.30 -4.87
N ARG A 402 -19.46 -31.62 -5.42
CA ARG A 402 -19.66 -32.10 -6.81
C ARG A 402 -20.68 -31.26 -7.58
N ALA A 403 -20.54 -29.93 -7.55
CA ALA A 403 -21.23 -29.02 -8.46
C ALA A 403 -20.23 -28.23 -9.29
#